data_AF-G5SQK9-F1
#
_entry.id   AF-G5SQK9-F1
#
_cell.length_a   1.000
_cell.length_b   1.000
_cell.length_c   1.000
_cell.angle_alpha   90.00
_cell.angle_beta   90.00
_cell.angle_gamma   90.00
#
_symmetry.space_group_name_H-M   'P 1'
#
loop_
_entity.id
_entity.type
_entity.pdbx_description
1 polymer ?
#
loop_
_entity_poly.entity_id
_entity_poly.type
_entity_poly.pdbx_seq_one_letter_code
_entity_poly.pdbx_strand_id
1 'polypeptide(L)'
;MISIKNNIDCCGCNACGDVCAHGAITFKTDIEGFWYPVVDETKCVDCRLCERVCPELHIGELKKNDNNPPVTVAAINKNMAVRWDSTSGGAFSALAEVMYEQGGYVSGAVYDENFLVHNFVSDKPEDLSRLRSSKYLQSNAEGLYVRIRELLRNGKKVLACGTPCQMAALRLFLHKDYDNLVIVDFICRGVNSPKVYRKYLDSLERKYGGKVVYVKAKNKELGWRNLTRKVVFDNGKVYYGVKMDDNFRRGYHTNVFCRPSCYTCQYKGFPRIADITIADYWGIEKINKNLDNNIGTSMILLNSKKGENFFGQVKDKIEWEYTTFESILPGNVALTKPIEPAKIDRRQFFEDLDKGTFDEVVSKYFPLKTNADLSFRQKLKGILKPYYGLYQYLGFSPKAYINFLKLNYRKNTESDWMSGHVIYTMPSSTFDIHPSAKIIIKASLLYGKNPVKGMRIPTCLRMEANTTLEIHDGPLTRYGTMPYNLRYGAYIEIVNGGRLTIGQGAANVGLTIMCAKEVTIGNGVRIGRNVSIRDWNGSHVIINDHYRNHAPVRIEDHVWLCTGCTIMPGVTVGEGSVVAANATVTKDVPPHSLVGGSPAKVIKENIEWY
;
A
#
# COMPACT_ATOMS: atom_id res chain seq x y z
N MET A 1 -43.36 10.92 -7.83
CA MET A 1 -42.52 10.38 -6.74
C MET A 1 -41.41 9.52 -7.34
N ILE A 2 -40.24 9.45 -6.70
CA ILE A 2 -39.12 8.66 -7.20
C ILE A 2 -39.52 7.19 -7.40
N SER A 3 -39.19 6.64 -8.54
CA SER A 3 -39.47 5.24 -8.87
C SER A 3 -38.28 4.66 -9.62
N ILE A 4 -37.66 3.63 -9.06
CA ILE A 4 -36.50 2.96 -9.66
C ILE A 4 -37.00 1.74 -10.41
N LYS A 5 -37.02 1.83 -11.74
CA LYS A 5 -37.40 0.71 -12.61
C LYS A 5 -36.23 -0.22 -12.87
N ASN A 6 -35.02 0.34 -13.03
CA ASN A 6 -33.80 -0.44 -13.22
C ASN A 6 -32.75 -0.06 -12.18
N ASN A 7 -32.02 -1.06 -11.70
CA ASN A 7 -30.95 -0.88 -10.71
C ASN A 7 -29.80 0.03 -11.20
N ILE A 8 -29.69 0.24 -12.51
CA ILE A 8 -28.71 1.14 -13.13
C ILE A 8 -29.06 2.63 -12.94
N ASP A 9 -30.34 2.95 -12.69
CA ASP A 9 -30.86 4.32 -12.61
C ASP A 9 -30.68 4.96 -11.22
N CYS A 10 -30.03 4.27 -10.28
CA CYS A 10 -29.87 4.74 -8.90
C CYS A 10 -28.44 4.53 -8.41
N CYS A 11 -27.75 5.61 -8.04
CA CYS A 11 -26.42 5.54 -7.43
C CYS A 11 -26.40 5.24 -5.93
N GLY A 12 -27.56 5.15 -5.28
CA GLY A 12 -27.67 4.72 -3.88
C GLY A 12 -27.14 5.76 -2.89
N CYS A 13 -27.36 7.05 -3.14
CA CYS A 13 -26.85 8.16 -2.33
C CYS A 13 -27.69 8.50 -1.09
N ASN A 14 -28.86 7.88 -0.86
CA ASN A 14 -29.79 8.15 0.26
C ASN A 14 -30.50 9.54 0.30
N ALA A 15 -30.16 10.50 -0.58
CA ALA A 15 -30.72 11.86 -0.52
C ALA A 15 -32.26 11.94 -0.64
N CYS A 16 -32.89 11.01 -1.37
CA CYS A 16 -34.35 10.94 -1.47
C CYS A 16 -35.02 10.60 -0.13
N GLY A 17 -34.38 9.79 0.72
CA GLY A 17 -34.85 9.51 2.08
C GLY A 17 -34.74 10.74 2.96
N ASP A 18 -33.55 11.36 2.98
CA ASP A 18 -33.25 12.56 3.78
C ASP A 18 -34.18 13.75 3.48
N VAL A 19 -34.67 13.90 2.24
CA VAL A 19 -35.58 15.00 1.87
C VAL A 19 -37.04 14.71 2.22
N CYS A 20 -37.38 13.45 2.52
CA CYS A 20 -38.75 13.02 2.73
C CYS A 20 -39.23 13.36 4.15
N ALA A 21 -39.93 14.49 4.30
CA ALA A 21 -40.50 14.91 5.59
C ALA A 21 -41.57 13.96 6.16
N HIS A 22 -42.18 13.11 5.32
CA HIS A 22 -43.24 12.17 5.72
C HIS A 22 -42.71 10.77 6.07
N GLY A 23 -41.39 10.54 6.00
CA GLY A 23 -40.82 9.20 6.22
C GLY A 23 -41.39 8.14 5.27
N ALA A 24 -41.79 8.56 4.06
CA ALA A 24 -42.44 7.71 3.06
C ALA A 24 -41.45 6.92 2.20
N ILE A 25 -40.14 7.05 2.44
CA ILE A 25 -39.10 6.37 1.65
C ILE A 25 -38.24 5.53 2.58
N THR A 26 -38.20 4.23 2.31
CA THR A 26 -37.32 3.26 2.98
C THR A 26 -36.31 2.71 1.97
N PHE A 27 -35.30 1.98 2.43
CA PHE A 27 -34.27 1.40 1.56
C PHE A 27 -34.26 -0.12 1.69
N LYS A 28 -34.48 -0.82 0.58
CA LYS A 28 -34.45 -2.29 0.54
C LYS A 28 -33.20 -2.77 -0.19
N THR A 29 -32.51 -3.73 0.41
CA THR A 29 -31.33 -4.38 -0.16
C THR A 29 -31.75 -5.44 -1.18
N ASP A 30 -31.13 -5.42 -2.36
CA ASP A 30 -31.33 -6.41 -3.41
C ASP A 30 -30.44 -7.66 -3.22
N ILE A 31 -30.53 -8.60 -4.17
CA ILE A 31 -29.69 -9.83 -4.14
C ILE A 31 -28.20 -9.51 -4.24
N GLU A 32 -27.83 -8.38 -4.83
CA GLU A 32 -26.43 -7.97 -5.00
C GLU A 32 -25.86 -7.30 -3.74
N GLY A 33 -26.68 -7.08 -2.71
CA GLY A 33 -26.28 -6.41 -1.48
C GLY A 33 -26.33 -4.89 -1.57
N PHE A 34 -26.97 -4.33 -2.59
CA PHE A 34 -27.14 -2.90 -2.79
C PHE A 34 -28.53 -2.45 -2.38
N TRP A 35 -28.63 -1.30 -1.73
CA TRP A 35 -29.95 -0.74 -1.40
C TRP A 35 -30.52 0.19 -2.48
N TYR A 36 -31.84 0.20 -2.55
CA TYR A 36 -32.66 1.02 -3.44
C TYR A 36 -33.86 1.61 -2.69
N PRO A 37 -34.27 2.86 -3.00
CA PRO A 37 -35.41 3.48 -2.35
C PRO A 37 -36.72 2.79 -2.74
N VAL A 38 -37.58 2.57 -1.75
CA VAL A 38 -38.94 2.05 -1.89
C VAL A 38 -39.89 3.08 -1.27
N VAL A 39 -40.86 3.54 -2.06
CA VAL A 39 -41.84 4.54 -1.63
C VAL A 39 -43.07 3.84 -1.04
N ASP A 40 -43.45 4.24 0.15
CA ASP A 40 -44.74 3.91 0.78
C ASP A 40 -45.80 4.90 0.27
N GLU A 41 -46.66 4.41 -0.63
CA GLU A 41 -47.70 5.23 -1.27
C GLU A 41 -48.73 5.76 -0.26
N THR A 42 -48.89 5.11 0.90
CA THR A 42 -49.85 5.55 1.93
C THR A 42 -49.37 6.77 2.70
N LYS A 43 -48.04 6.99 2.75
CA LYS A 43 -47.41 8.15 3.40
C LYS A 43 -46.98 9.23 2.41
N CYS A 44 -46.83 8.88 1.14
CA CYS A 44 -46.35 9.80 0.12
C CYS A 44 -47.44 10.80 -0.29
N VAL A 45 -47.12 12.09 -0.23
CA VAL A 45 -48.02 13.19 -0.66
C VAL A 45 -47.71 13.68 -2.08
N ASP A 46 -46.96 12.90 -2.87
CA ASP A 46 -46.45 13.24 -4.22
C ASP A 46 -45.87 14.66 -4.38
N CYS A 47 -45.14 15.18 -3.37
CA CYS A 47 -44.51 16.50 -3.43
C CYS A 47 -43.33 16.61 -4.41
N ARG A 48 -42.92 15.49 -5.04
CA ARG A 48 -41.81 15.38 -6.01
C ARG A 48 -40.42 15.79 -5.50
N LEU A 49 -40.25 16.09 -4.21
CA LEU A 49 -38.94 16.50 -3.66
C LEU A 49 -37.85 15.44 -3.82
N CYS A 50 -38.20 14.16 -3.71
CA CYS A 50 -37.27 13.04 -3.91
C CYS A 50 -36.68 12.97 -5.33
N GLU A 51 -37.43 13.40 -6.35
CA GLU A 51 -36.94 13.51 -7.73
C GLU A 51 -36.00 14.72 -7.86
N ARG A 52 -36.38 15.87 -7.30
CA ARG A 52 -35.59 17.12 -7.37
C ARG A 52 -34.20 17.00 -6.75
N VAL A 53 -34.04 16.18 -5.71
CA VAL A 53 -32.73 15.94 -5.07
C VAL A 53 -31.97 14.76 -5.69
N CYS A 54 -32.54 14.07 -6.67
CA CYS A 54 -31.91 12.91 -7.29
C CYS A 54 -30.79 13.35 -8.25
N PRO A 55 -29.53 13.01 -7.97
CA PRO A 55 -28.43 13.43 -8.83
C PRO A 55 -28.41 12.74 -10.19
N GLU A 56 -29.02 11.55 -10.34
CA GLU A 56 -29.13 10.87 -11.64
C GLU A 56 -30.07 11.59 -12.61
N LEU A 57 -31.07 12.30 -12.10
CA LEU A 57 -32.04 13.05 -12.93
C LEU A 57 -31.52 14.44 -13.30
N HIS A 58 -30.65 15.03 -12.46
CA HIS A 58 -30.27 16.45 -12.56
C HIS A 58 -28.76 16.68 -12.77
N ILE A 59 -27.99 15.65 -13.13
CA ILE A 59 -26.53 15.77 -13.30
C ILE A 59 -26.11 16.82 -14.33
N GLY A 60 -26.88 17.02 -15.39
CA GLY A 60 -26.60 18.01 -16.43
C GLY A 60 -26.51 19.43 -15.89
N GLU A 61 -27.31 19.75 -14.87
CA GLU A 61 -27.35 21.07 -14.22
C GLU A 61 -26.15 21.30 -13.27
N LEU A 62 -25.54 20.22 -12.80
CA LEU A 62 -24.48 20.23 -11.78
C LEU A 62 -23.07 20.19 -12.34
N LYS A 63 -22.88 19.74 -13.59
CA LYS A 63 -21.56 19.66 -14.24
C LYS A 63 -21.06 21.04 -14.69
N LYS A 64 -20.84 21.91 -13.72
CA LYS A 64 -20.31 23.28 -13.90
C LYS A 64 -19.40 23.63 -12.74
N ASN A 65 -18.32 24.34 -13.06
CA ASN A 65 -17.40 24.88 -12.07
C ASN A 65 -16.53 25.99 -12.67
N ASP A 66 -15.79 26.72 -11.83
CA ASP A 66 -14.97 27.85 -12.29
C ASP A 66 -13.83 27.41 -13.22
N ASN A 67 -13.19 26.28 -12.92
CA ASN A 67 -12.00 25.80 -13.65
C ASN A 67 -12.32 24.58 -14.50
N ASN A 68 -12.14 24.71 -15.81
CA ASN A 68 -12.26 23.61 -16.77
C ASN A 68 -11.25 23.79 -17.94
N PRO A 69 -10.10 23.09 -17.95
CA PRO A 69 -9.72 22.04 -17.01
C PRO A 69 -9.38 22.56 -15.60
N PRO A 70 -9.45 21.73 -14.56
CA PRO A 70 -9.05 22.09 -13.20
C PRO A 70 -7.54 22.38 -13.07
N VAL A 71 -7.19 23.24 -12.11
CA VAL A 71 -5.79 23.42 -11.70
C VAL A 71 -5.31 22.15 -11.00
N THR A 72 -4.20 21.59 -11.45
CA THR A 72 -3.70 20.27 -11.00
C THR A 72 -2.46 20.42 -10.13
N VAL A 73 -2.46 19.72 -8.99
CA VAL A 73 -1.40 19.77 -7.99
C VAL A 73 -1.00 18.34 -7.57
N ALA A 74 0.31 18.09 -7.51
CA ALA A 74 0.88 16.94 -6.80
C ALA A 74 1.17 17.34 -5.35
N ALA A 75 0.81 16.50 -4.38
CA ALA A 75 1.02 16.82 -2.97
C ALA A 75 1.34 15.58 -2.10
N ILE A 76 2.22 15.78 -1.12
CA ILE A 76 2.52 14.83 -0.05
C ILE A 76 2.48 15.54 1.30
N ASN A 77 1.86 14.91 2.30
CA ASN A 77 1.78 15.47 3.65
C ASN A 77 3.17 15.46 4.30
N LYS A 78 3.55 16.58 4.93
CA LYS A 78 4.83 16.74 5.62
C LYS A 78 4.91 15.88 6.88
N ASN A 79 3.78 15.60 7.52
CA ASN A 79 3.70 14.69 8.65
C ASN A 79 3.76 13.23 8.14
N MET A 80 4.88 12.56 8.43
CA MET A 80 5.11 11.20 7.98
C MET A 80 4.10 10.20 8.56
N ALA A 81 3.64 10.37 9.80
CA ALA A 81 2.65 9.47 10.38
C ALA A 81 1.29 9.58 9.66
N VAL A 82 0.86 10.81 9.34
CA VAL A 82 -0.35 11.06 8.56
C VAL A 82 -0.21 10.49 7.14
N ARG A 83 0.94 10.72 6.50
CA ARG A 83 1.21 10.17 5.17
C ARG A 83 1.22 8.64 5.22
N TRP A 84 1.92 8.03 6.16
CA TRP A 84 2.00 6.57 6.35
C TRP A 84 0.63 5.95 6.53
N ASP A 85 -0.22 6.59 7.34
CA ASP A 85 -1.54 6.05 7.62
C ASP A 85 -2.57 6.32 6.51
N SER A 86 -2.31 7.28 5.63
CA SER A 86 -3.17 7.62 4.50
C SER A 86 -3.05 6.60 3.36
N THR A 87 -4.12 6.41 2.58
CA THR A 87 -4.08 5.58 1.37
C THR A 87 -3.13 6.10 0.30
N SER A 88 -2.84 7.40 0.28
CA SER A 88 -2.04 8.08 -0.75
C SER A 88 -1.05 9.07 -0.09
N GLY A 89 -0.81 10.24 -0.70
CA GLY A 89 0.02 11.32 -0.14
C GLY A 89 -0.54 12.02 1.10
N GLY A 90 -1.82 11.84 1.45
CA GLY A 90 -2.43 12.40 2.67
C GLY A 90 -3.15 13.74 2.47
N ALA A 91 -3.60 14.05 1.25
CA ALA A 91 -4.33 15.29 0.95
C ALA A 91 -5.63 15.46 1.75
N PHE A 92 -6.45 14.42 1.91
CA PHE A 92 -7.69 14.50 2.70
C PHE A 92 -7.42 14.93 4.15
N SER A 93 -6.40 14.33 4.79
CA SER A 93 -6.05 14.69 6.16
C SER A 93 -5.57 16.13 6.28
N ALA A 94 -4.78 16.62 5.32
CA ALA A 94 -4.34 18.01 5.30
C ALA A 94 -5.53 18.99 5.17
N LEU A 95 -6.50 18.68 4.29
CA LEU A 95 -7.72 19.46 4.12
C LEU A 95 -8.59 19.44 5.40
N ALA A 96 -8.75 18.27 6.02
CA ALA A 96 -9.53 18.10 7.23
C ALA A 96 -8.93 18.84 8.44
N GLU A 97 -7.61 18.76 8.63
CA GLU A 97 -6.90 19.48 9.69
C GLU A 97 -7.13 20.98 9.62
N VAL A 98 -7.04 21.59 8.43
CA VAL A 98 -7.34 23.03 8.25
C VAL A 98 -8.78 23.35 8.60
N MET A 99 -9.73 22.48 8.27
CA MET A 99 -11.13 22.68 8.64
C MET A 99 -11.34 22.62 10.17
N TYR A 100 -10.69 21.66 10.84
CA TYR A 100 -10.74 21.56 12.30
C TYR A 100 -10.09 22.76 13.00
N GLU A 101 -8.95 23.25 12.50
CA GLU A 101 -8.28 24.46 13.00
C GLU A 101 -9.17 25.71 12.92
N GLN A 102 -10.14 25.70 12.00
CA GLN A 102 -11.15 26.75 11.86
C GLN A 102 -12.41 26.53 12.71
N GLY A 103 -12.40 25.55 13.61
CA GLY A 103 -13.57 25.15 14.41
C GLY A 103 -14.71 24.55 13.57
N GLY A 104 -14.38 24.00 12.40
CA GLY A 104 -15.34 23.43 11.47
C GLY A 104 -15.55 21.92 11.63
N TYR A 105 -16.53 21.41 10.89
CA TYR A 105 -16.87 19.99 10.84
C TYR A 105 -16.30 19.34 9.59
N VAL A 106 -15.89 18.08 9.69
CA VAL A 106 -15.44 17.27 8.57
C VAL A 106 -16.36 16.08 8.40
N SER A 107 -16.87 15.90 7.19
CA SER A 107 -17.60 14.71 6.78
C SER A 107 -16.72 13.77 5.97
N GLY A 108 -16.88 12.47 6.21
CA GLY A 108 -16.34 11.41 5.38
C GLY A 108 -17.05 10.09 5.66
N ALA A 109 -16.30 8.99 5.61
CA ALA A 109 -16.85 7.64 5.79
C ALA A 109 -16.00 6.82 6.76
N VAL A 110 -16.66 6.06 7.63
CA VAL A 110 -16.06 5.20 8.66
C VAL A 110 -16.54 3.76 8.50
N TYR A 111 -15.77 2.81 9.03
CA TYR A 111 -16.24 1.44 9.22
C TYR A 111 -17.05 1.34 10.52
N ASP A 112 -18.09 0.52 10.51
CA ASP A 112 -18.69 -0.02 11.75
C ASP A 112 -17.95 -1.30 12.21
N GLU A 113 -18.45 -1.90 13.28
CA GLU A 113 -17.96 -3.17 13.84
C GLU A 113 -18.00 -4.36 12.86
N ASN A 114 -18.85 -4.30 11.84
CA ASN A 114 -18.98 -5.33 10.81
C ASN A 114 -18.16 -5.02 9.55
N PHE A 115 -17.40 -3.91 9.56
CA PHE A 115 -16.68 -3.35 8.41
C PHE A 115 -17.58 -2.98 7.23
N LEU A 116 -18.84 -2.65 7.51
CA LEU A 116 -19.71 -1.91 6.60
C LEU A 116 -19.40 -0.41 6.73
N VAL A 117 -19.78 0.37 5.73
CA VAL A 117 -19.37 1.78 5.63
C VAL A 117 -20.56 2.68 5.85
N HIS A 118 -20.40 3.68 6.72
CA HIS A 118 -21.39 4.70 6.97
C HIS A 118 -20.74 6.07 6.92
N ASN A 119 -21.48 7.08 6.47
CA ASN A 119 -21.02 8.45 6.48
C ASN A 119 -21.05 9.01 7.90
N PHE A 120 -20.09 9.88 8.19
CA PHE A 120 -19.85 10.40 9.53
C PHE A 120 -19.42 11.87 9.43
N VAL A 121 -19.92 12.70 10.35
CA VAL A 121 -19.59 14.13 10.45
C VAL A 121 -19.13 14.43 11.87
N SER A 122 -17.96 15.04 12.04
CA SER A 122 -17.41 15.37 13.36
C SER A 122 -16.63 16.67 13.33
N ASP A 123 -16.61 17.37 14.45
CA ASP A 123 -15.78 18.55 14.78
C ASP A 123 -14.55 18.18 15.63
N LYS A 124 -14.35 16.89 15.94
CA LYS A 124 -13.26 16.40 16.79
C LYS A 124 -12.05 15.98 15.94
N PRO A 125 -10.88 16.61 16.09
CA PRO A 125 -9.66 16.21 15.37
C PRO A 125 -9.27 14.74 15.57
N GLU A 126 -9.55 14.16 16.74
CA GLU A 126 -9.24 12.76 17.06
C GLU A 126 -9.94 11.75 16.10
N ASP A 127 -11.11 12.12 15.58
CA ASP A 127 -11.87 11.28 14.63
C ASP A 127 -11.23 11.21 13.24
N LEU A 128 -10.24 12.05 12.94
CA LEU A 128 -9.58 12.07 11.63
C LEU A 128 -8.94 10.72 11.28
N SER A 129 -8.43 9.99 12.28
CA SER A 129 -7.87 8.65 12.11
C SER A 129 -8.90 7.66 11.54
N ARG A 130 -10.17 7.75 11.99
CA ARG A 130 -11.29 6.90 11.54
C ARG A 130 -11.76 7.30 10.14
N LEU A 131 -11.77 8.61 9.86
CA LEU A 131 -12.13 9.16 8.55
C LEU A 131 -11.07 8.88 7.47
N ARG A 132 -9.80 8.76 7.85
CA ARG A 132 -8.68 8.50 6.94
C ARG A 132 -8.85 7.19 6.18
N SER A 133 -8.15 7.10 5.05
CA SER A 133 -8.08 5.94 4.17
C SER A 133 -9.35 5.62 3.39
N SER A 134 -9.17 4.95 2.25
CA SER A 134 -10.26 4.59 1.35
C SER A 134 -11.01 3.35 1.81
N LYS A 135 -12.35 3.43 1.77
CA LYS A 135 -13.27 2.31 1.95
C LYS A 135 -13.95 2.02 0.62
N TYR A 136 -13.74 0.83 0.08
CA TYR A 136 -14.10 0.49 -1.31
C TYR A 136 -15.50 -0.11 -1.44
N LEU A 137 -16.49 0.40 -0.68
CA LEU A 137 -17.85 -0.17 -0.59
C LEU A 137 -18.90 0.93 -0.71
N GLN A 138 -20.16 0.53 -0.90
CA GLN A 138 -21.28 1.45 -0.71
C GLN A 138 -21.30 1.94 0.73
N SER A 139 -21.34 3.27 0.91
CA SER A 139 -21.51 3.88 2.23
C SER A 139 -22.95 4.32 2.45
N ASN A 140 -23.48 4.04 3.62
CA ASN A 140 -24.80 4.56 4.03
C ASN A 140 -24.69 6.05 4.34
N ALA A 141 -25.43 6.88 3.59
CA ALA A 141 -25.45 8.32 3.75
C ALA A 141 -26.76 8.84 4.37
N GLU A 142 -27.57 7.97 4.96
CA GLU A 142 -28.80 8.35 5.66
C GLU A 142 -28.52 9.38 6.77
N GLY A 143 -29.31 10.46 6.78
CA GLY A 143 -29.20 11.59 7.71
C GLY A 143 -28.03 12.54 7.42
N LEU A 144 -27.10 12.19 6.53
CA LEU A 144 -25.91 13.00 6.24
C LEU A 144 -26.27 14.40 5.74
N TYR A 145 -27.18 14.46 4.76
CA TYR A 145 -27.48 15.71 4.07
C TYR A 145 -28.28 16.64 4.97
N VAL A 146 -29.20 16.08 5.76
CA VAL A 146 -29.92 16.81 6.81
C VAL A 146 -28.93 17.44 7.78
N ARG A 147 -28.00 16.63 8.32
CA ARG A 147 -27.02 17.09 9.30
C ARG A 147 -26.13 18.20 8.77
N ILE A 148 -25.61 18.06 7.54
CA ILE A 148 -24.78 19.10 6.91
C ILE A 148 -25.58 20.39 6.74
N ARG A 149 -26.82 20.32 6.26
CA ARG A 149 -27.68 21.50 6.08
C ARG A 149 -27.93 22.24 7.40
N GLU A 150 -28.18 21.52 8.48
CA GLU A 150 -28.36 22.09 9.82
C GLU A 150 -27.11 22.85 10.29
N LEU A 151 -25.93 22.22 10.18
CA LEU A 151 -24.65 22.84 10.52
C LEU A 151 -24.43 24.13 9.74
N LEU A 152 -24.67 24.10 8.42
CA LEU A 152 -24.50 25.25 7.55
C LEU A 152 -25.47 26.39 7.89
N ARG A 153 -26.74 26.07 8.17
CA ARG A 153 -27.75 27.06 8.59
C ARG A 153 -27.42 27.69 9.94
N ASN A 154 -26.75 26.95 10.82
CA ASN A 154 -26.24 27.44 12.11
C ASN A 154 -24.88 28.17 11.98
N GLY A 155 -24.47 28.52 10.76
CA GLY A 155 -23.23 29.27 10.50
C GLY A 155 -21.94 28.47 10.70
N LYS A 156 -22.02 27.15 10.89
CA LYS A 156 -20.82 26.31 11.08
C LYS A 156 -20.13 26.06 9.75
N LYS A 157 -18.79 26.01 9.76
CA LYS A 157 -17.99 25.62 8.60
C LYS A 157 -18.00 24.11 8.43
N VAL A 158 -18.12 23.62 7.20
CA VAL A 158 -18.15 22.18 6.89
C VAL A 158 -17.24 21.87 5.71
N LEU A 159 -16.37 20.86 5.86
CA LEU A 159 -15.71 20.18 4.76
C LEU A 159 -16.45 18.86 4.49
N ALA A 160 -17.14 18.78 3.35
CA ALA A 160 -17.89 17.58 3.00
C ALA A 160 -17.09 16.71 2.03
N CYS A 161 -16.72 15.48 2.44
CA CYS A 161 -16.05 14.54 1.55
C CYS A 161 -16.88 13.27 1.27
N GLY A 162 -16.99 12.89 0.00
CA GLY A 162 -17.65 11.66 -0.41
C GLY A 162 -17.44 11.32 -1.89
N THR A 163 -18.16 10.31 -2.37
CA THR A 163 -18.12 9.97 -3.79
C THR A 163 -18.71 11.11 -4.64
N PRO A 164 -18.32 11.24 -5.93
CA PRO A 164 -18.86 12.29 -6.79
C PRO A 164 -20.39 12.31 -6.87
N CYS A 165 -21.06 11.15 -6.85
CA CYS A 165 -22.52 11.06 -6.84
C CYS A 165 -23.15 11.54 -5.53
N GLN A 166 -22.53 11.26 -4.38
CA GLN A 166 -22.98 11.77 -3.08
C GLN A 166 -22.80 13.28 -2.98
N MET A 167 -21.69 13.83 -3.50
CA MET A 167 -21.43 15.26 -3.47
C MET A 167 -22.34 16.03 -4.44
N ALA A 168 -22.69 15.43 -5.57
CA ALA A 168 -23.75 15.94 -6.45
C ALA A 168 -25.11 15.98 -5.74
N ALA A 169 -25.47 14.90 -5.04
CA ALA A 169 -26.70 14.86 -4.24
C ALA A 169 -26.72 15.92 -3.13
N LEU A 170 -25.59 16.15 -2.45
CA LEU A 170 -25.47 17.21 -1.44
C LEU A 170 -25.79 18.59 -2.03
N ARG A 171 -25.24 18.93 -3.20
CA ARG A 171 -25.54 20.22 -3.84
C ARG A 171 -27.04 20.39 -4.14
N LEU A 172 -27.68 19.37 -4.73
CA LEU A 172 -29.11 19.42 -5.01
C LEU A 172 -29.96 19.54 -3.74
N PHE A 173 -29.61 18.77 -2.71
CA PHE A 173 -30.32 18.78 -1.42
C PHE A 173 -30.25 20.14 -0.72
N LEU A 174 -29.15 20.86 -0.87
CA LEU A 174 -28.94 22.17 -0.26
C LEU A 174 -29.68 23.30 -0.99
N HIS A 175 -30.04 23.10 -2.26
CA HIS A 175 -30.73 24.05 -3.16
C HIS A 175 -30.03 25.40 -3.40
N LYS A 176 -28.87 25.63 -2.79
CA LYS A 176 -28.02 26.81 -2.98
C LYS A 176 -26.58 26.49 -2.59
N ASP A 177 -25.67 27.34 -3.04
CA ASP A 177 -24.29 27.31 -2.58
C ASP A 177 -24.15 27.99 -1.21
N TYR A 178 -23.21 27.50 -0.41
CA TYR A 178 -22.90 28.00 0.93
C TYR A 178 -21.43 28.40 0.99
N ASP A 179 -21.12 29.59 1.49
CA ASP A 179 -19.75 30.07 1.65
C ASP A 179 -18.98 29.30 2.74
N ASN A 180 -19.70 28.83 3.75
CA ASN A 180 -19.20 27.99 4.85
C ASN A 180 -19.16 26.49 4.51
N LEU A 181 -19.29 26.10 3.23
CA LEU A 181 -19.16 24.72 2.76
C LEU A 181 -18.01 24.59 1.75
N VAL A 182 -17.13 23.62 1.98
CA VAL A 182 -16.15 23.14 0.99
C VAL A 182 -16.50 21.71 0.62
N ILE A 183 -16.77 21.46 -0.66
CA ILE A 183 -17.10 20.13 -1.17
C ILE A 183 -15.84 19.48 -1.75
N VAL A 184 -15.49 18.31 -1.22
CA VAL A 184 -14.37 17.48 -1.67
C VAL A 184 -14.91 16.17 -2.22
N ASP A 185 -14.56 15.81 -3.44
CA ASP A 185 -14.77 14.44 -3.93
C ASP A 185 -13.44 13.75 -4.20
N PHE A 186 -13.52 12.47 -4.58
CA PHE A 186 -12.35 11.71 -4.99
C PHE A 186 -12.60 10.96 -6.29
N ILE A 187 -11.52 10.58 -6.98
CA ILE A 187 -11.63 9.71 -8.15
C ILE A 187 -12.13 8.33 -7.71
N CYS A 188 -13.44 8.15 -7.83
CA CYS A 188 -14.11 6.90 -7.57
C CYS A 188 -14.13 6.06 -8.85
N ARG A 189 -13.56 4.85 -8.85
CA ARG A 189 -13.68 3.92 -10.00
C ARG A 189 -15.08 3.32 -10.09
N GLY A 190 -15.60 2.84 -8.97
CA GLY A 190 -16.92 2.22 -8.83
C GLY A 190 -17.14 1.79 -7.39
N VAL A 191 -18.41 1.74 -6.98
CA VAL A 191 -18.83 1.37 -5.62
C VAL A 191 -19.07 -0.13 -5.57
N ASN A 192 -18.47 -0.85 -4.63
CA ASN A 192 -18.62 -2.31 -4.54
C ASN A 192 -19.70 -2.75 -3.54
N SER A 193 -20.22 -3.96 -3.77
CA SER A 193 -21.22 -4.62 -2.95
C SER A 193 -20.74 -4.85 -1.51
N PRO A 194 -21.46 -4.31 -0.50
CA PRO A 194 -21.26 -4.66 0.90
C PRO A 194 -21.38 -6.16 1.17
N LYS A 195 -22.32 -6.86 0.51
CA LYS A 195 -22.54 -8.31 0.64
C LYS A 195 -21.30 -9.12 0.25
N VAL A 196 -20.71 -8.81 -0.92
CA VAL A 196 -19.48 -9.49 -1.37
C VAL A 196 -18.33 -9.29 -0.39
N TYR A 197 -18.19 -8.07 0.13
CA TYR A 197 -17.10 -7.77 1.06
C TYR A 197 -17.25 -8.49 2.39
N ARG A 198 -18.46 -8.57 2.93
CA ARG A 198 -18.72 -9.36 4.15
C ARG A 198 -18.39 -10.83 3.92
N LYS A 199 -18.87 -11.44 2.84
CA LYS A 199 -18.55 -12.83 2.45
C LYS A 199 -17.04 -13.06 2.28
N TYR A 200 -16.31 -12.08 1.76
CA TYR A 200 -14.85 -12.12 1.67
C TYR A 200 -14.18 -12.08 3.05
N LEU A 201 -14.61 -11.20 3.96
CA LEU A 201 -14.08 -11.19 5.33
C LEU A 201 -14.41 -12.49 6.08
N ASP A 202 -15.61 -13.05 5.90
CA ASP A 202 -15.99 -14.35 6.48
C ASP A 202 -15.06 -15.48 6.00
N SER A 203 -14.67 -15.47 4.72
CA SER A 203 -13.67 -16.40 4.18
C SER A 203 -12.32 -16.26 4.90
N LEU A 204 -11.86 -15.04 5.13
CA LEU A 204 -10.62 -14.78 5.87
C LEU A 204 -10.73 -15.21 7.34
N GLU A 205 -11.83 -14.88 8.03
CA GLU A 205 -12.06 -15.31 9.41
C GLU A 205 -12.00 -16.83 9.55
N ARG A 206 -12.65 -17.57 8.64
CA ARG A 206 -12.58 -19.04 8.60
C ARG A 206 -11.16 -19.55 8.36
N LYS A 207 -10.43 -18.95 7.43
CA LYS A 207 -9.07 -19.36 7.07
C LYS A 207 -8.06 -19.12 8.20
N TYR A 208 -8.21 -18.04 8.95
CA TYR A 208 -7.26 -17.65 10.00
C TYR A 208 -7.72 -18.04 11.42
N GLY A 209 -8.98 -18.44 11.59
CA GLY A 209 -9.54 -18.88 12.87
C GLY A 209 -9.63 -17.77 13.90
N GLY A 210 -10.00 -16.55 13.48
CA GLY A 210 -10.14 -15.37 14.35
C GLY A 210 -11.05 -14.32 13.72
N LYS A 211 -11.58 -13.39 14.51
CA LYS A 211 -12.44 -12.30 14.03
C LYS A 211 -11.61 -11.14 13.52
N VAL A 212 -12.06 -10.53 12.42
CA VAL A 212 -11.38 -9.35 11.88
C VAL A 212 -11.57 -8.17 12.83
N VAL A 213 -10.49 -7.50 13.20
CA VAL A 213 -10.50 -6.31 14.08
C VAL A 213 -9.91 -5.06 13.41
N TYR A 214 -9.23 -5.24 12.27
CA TYR A 214 -8.69 -4.13 11.50
C TYR A 214 -8.59 -4.48 10.03
N VAL A 215 -8.95 -3.53 9.16
CA VAL A 215 -8.74 -3.65 7.71
C VAL A 215 -8.20 -2.35 7.14
N LYS A 216 -7.12 -2.44 6.37
CA LYS A 216 -6.55 -1.31 5.63
C LYS A 216 -6.22 -1.69 4.20
N ALA A 217 -6.86 -1.00 3.27
CA ALA A 217 -6.52 -1.08 1.85
C ALA A 217 -5.29 -0.21 1.55
N LYS A 218 -4.42 -0.68 0.66
CA LYS A 218 -3.13 -0.04 0.32
C LYS A 218 -2.28 0.27 1.55
N ASN A 219 -2.24 -0.67 2.49
CA ASN A 219 -1.27 -0.65 3.58
C ASN A 219 0.16 -0.58 3.00
N LYS A 220 1.02 0.20 3.65
CA LYS A 220 2.34 0.60 3.13
C LYS A 220 3.51 -0.18 3.75
N GLU A 221 3.26 -1.10 4.68
CA GLU A 221 4.29 -1.92 5.31
C GLU A 221 5.08 -2.71 4.26
N LEU A 222 4.38 -3.23 3.25
CA LEU A 222 4.99 -3.88 2.08
C LEU A 222 5.11 -2.93 0.89
N GLY A 223 5.16 -1.61 1.09
CA GLY A 223 5.31 -0.62 0.03
C GLY A 223 4.01 -0.31 -0.71
N TRP A 224 3.77 0.97 -1.01
CA TRP A 224 2.51 1.45 -1.56
C TRP A 224 2.15 0.85 -2.93
N ARG A 225 3.15 0.62 -3.81
CA ARG A 225 2.98 0.03 -5.15
C ARG A 225 2.58 -1.44 -5.14
N ASN A 226 2.77 -2.14 -4.02
CA ASN A 226 2.25 -3.50 -3.86
C ASN A 226 0.73 -3.51 -3.62
N LEU A 227 0.17 -2.35 -3.23
CA LEU A 227 -1.27 -2.14 -3.09
C LEU A 227 -1.90 -3.20 -2.19
N THR A 228 -1.20 -3.44 -1.08
CA THR A 228 -1.47 -4.52 -0.14
C THR A 228 -2.71 -4.20 0.68
N ARG A 229 -3.57 -5.18 0.89
CA ARG A 229 -4.61 -5.15 1.92
C ARG A 229 -4.06 -5.80 3.17
N LYS A 230 -4.07 -5.08 4.29
CA LYS A 230 -3.78 -5.65 5.62
C LYS A 230 -5.10 -5.95 6.32
N VAL A 231 -5.21 -7.14 6.89
CA VAL A 231 -6.30 -7.56 7.78
C VAL A 231 -5.67 -8.11 9.05
N VAL A 232 -6.07 -7.62 10.22
CA VAL A 232 -5.61 -8.12 11.52
C VAL A 232 -6.79 -8.82 12.21
N PHE A 233 -6.49 -9.95 12.83
CA PHE A 233 -7.45 -10.75 13.57
C PHE A 233 -7.25 -10.58 15.08
N ASP A 234 -8.31 -10.79 15.86
CA ASP A 234 -8.31 -10.76 17.33
C ASP A 234 -7.30 -11.73 17.97
N ASN A 235 -7.00 -12.84 17.31
CA ASN A 235 -5.99 -13.83 17.71
C ASN A 235 -4.54 -13.42 17.40
N GLY A 236 -4.31 -12.17 16.98
CA GLY A 236 -2.99 -11.62 16.66
C GLY A 236 -2.44 -12.01 15.29
N LYS A 237 -3.10 -12.89 14.53
CA LYS A 237 -2.68 -13.21 13.16
C LYS A 237 -2.91 -12.02 12.22
N VAL A 238 -2.14 -11.97 11.13
CA VAL A 238 -2.23 -10.92 10.13
C VAL A 238 -2.26 -11.52 8.73
N TYR A 239 -3.15 -11.01 7.88
CA TYR A 239 -3.19 -11.31 6.45
C TYR A 239 -2.72 -10.10 5.63
N TYR A 240 -1.81 -10.35 4.69
CA TYR A 240 -1.35 -9.40 3.68
C TYR A 240 -1.79 -9.86 2.28
N GLY A 241 -2.89 -9.31 1.79
CA GLY A 241 -3.37 -9.53 0.42
C GLY A 241 -2.63 -8.64 -0.56
N VAL A 242 -1.62 -9.17 -1.24
CA VAL A 242 -0.77 -8.41 -2.18
C VAL A 242 -1.29 -8.49 -3.60
N LYS A 243 -1.32 -7.36 -4.32
CA LYS A 243 -1.64 -7.31 -5.77
C LYS A 243 -2.87 -8.16 -6.14
N MET A 244 -2.68 -9.15 -7.01
CA MET A 244 -3.74 -10.03 -7.50
C MET A 244 -3.81 -11.34 -6.72
N ASP A 245 -3.02 -11.52 -5.66
CA ASP A 245 -3.16 -12.68 -4.77
C ASP A 245 -4.37 -12.48 -3.85
N ASP A 246 -4.79 -11.23 -3.63
CA ASP A 246 -6.01 -10.90 -2.91
C ASP A 246 -7.27 -11.20 -3.73
N ASN A 247 -8.07 -12.16 -3.26
CA ASN A 247 -9.29 -12.61 -3.94
C ASN A 247 -10.32 -11.48 -4.14
N PHE A 248 -10.47 -10.57 -3.16
CA PHE A 248 -11.38 -9.43 -3.31
C PHE A 248 -10.91 -8.50 -4.44
N ARG A 249 -9.61 -8.24 -4.52
CA ARG A 249 -9.06 -7.44 -5.62
C ARG A 249 -9.21 -8.11 -6.98
N ARG A 250 -8.99 -9.42 -7.09
CA ARG A 250 -9.24 -10.15 -8.35
C ARG A 250 -10.67 -9.99 -8.83
N GLY A 251 -11.64 -10.23 -7.95
CA GLY A 251 -13.06 -10.06 -8.28
C GLY A 251 -13.43 -8.60 -8.57
N TYR A 252 -12.84 -7.62 -7.87
CA TYR A 252 -13.00 -6.19 -8.16
C TYR A 252 -12.62 -5.81 -9.60
N HIS A 253 -11.61 -6.49 -10.18
CA HIS A 253 -11.18 -6.28 -11.55
C HIS A 253 -12.05 -6.98 -12.61
N THR A 254 -12.97 -7.86 -12.21
CA THR A 254 -14.00 -8.43 -13.11
C THR A 254 -15.22 -7.50 -13.27
N ASN A 255 -15.29 -6.45 -12.46
CA ASN A 255 -16.40 -5.50 -12.35
C ASN A 255 -17.73 -6.08 -11.82
N VAL A 256 -17.81 -7.39 -11.54
CA VAL A 256 -19.05 -8.02 -11.02
C VAL A 256 -19.43 -7.51 -9.63
N PHE A 257 -18.46 -7.02 -8.84
CA PHE A 257 -18.72 -6.47 -7.51
C PHE A 257 -19.32 -5.07 -7.54
N CYS A 258 -19.16 -4.34 -8.65
CA CYS A 258 -19.53 -2.95 -8.73
C CYS A 258 -21.04 -2.77 -8.87
N ARG A 259 -21.58 -1.68 -8.32
CA ARG A 259 -22.98 -1.29 -8.46
C ARG A 259 -23.33 -1.07 -9.93
N PRO A 260 -24.51 -1.52 -10.42
CA PRO A 260 -24.89 -1.39 -11.83
C PRO A 260 -24.79 0.04 -12.38
N SER A 261 -25.20 1.06 -11.61
CA SER A 261 -25.10 2.47 -12.00
C SER A 261 -23.67 2.97 -12.26
N CYS A 262 -22.65 2.23 -11.80
CA CYS A 262 -21.25 2.57 -12.08
C CYS A 262 -20.84 2.28 -13.52
N TYR A 263 -21.58 1.43 -14.25
CA TYR A 263 -21.32 1.12 -15.66
C TYR A 263 -21.66 2.27 -16.60
N THR A 264 -22.63 3.09 -16.21
CA THR A 264 -23.09 4.29 -16.95
C THR A 264 -22.83 5.56 -16.14
N CYS A 265 -21.82 5.53 -15.24
CA CYS A 265 -21.58 6.59 -14.27
C CYS A 265 -21.51 7.99 -14.91
N GLN A 266 -22.47 8.84 -14.55
CA GLN A 266 -22.62 10.17 -15.13
C GLN A 266 -21.67 11.22 -14.53
N TYR A 267 -20.98 10.91 -13.43
CA TYR A 267 -20.10 11.84 -12.68
C TYR A 267 -18.64 11.82 -13.12
N LYS A 268 -18.36 11.13 -14.24
CA LYS A 268 -17.06 11.14 -14.92
C LYS A 268 -16.94 12.36 -15.82
N GLY A 269 -15.70 12.72 -16.14
CA GLY A 269 -15.37 13.86 -16.99
C GLY A 269 -15.41 15.18 -16.24
N PHE A 270 -15.56 16.25 -17.02
CA PHE A 270 -15.44 17.65 -16.60
C PHE A 270 -16.61 18.46 -17.20
N PRO A 271 -16.98 19.61 -16.61
CA PRO A 271 -16.50 20.15 -15.32
C PRO A 271 -16.79 19.23 -14.13
N ARG A 272 -15.97 19.31 -13.07
CA ARG A 272 -16.17 18.58 -11.81
C ARG A 272 -17.18 19.32 -10.92
N ILE A 273 -17.93 18.58 -10.10
CA ILE A 273 -19.01 19.16 -9.26
C ILE A 273 -18.48 19.64 -7.90
N ALA A 274 -17.47 18.96 -7.35
CA ALA A 274 -16.83 19.33 -6.09
C ALA A 274 -15.91 20.55 -6.26
N ASP A 275 -15.64 21.28 -5.19
CA ASP A 275 -14.65 22.37 -5.17
C ASP A 275 -13.23 21.83 -5.33
N ILE A 276 -12.96 20.67 -4.72
CA ILE A 276 -11.68 19.97 -4.77
C ILE A 276 -11.91 18.49 -5.11
N THR A 277 -11.13 17.92 -6.01
CA THR A 277 -11.09 16.46 -6.25
C THR A 277 -9.74 15.91 -5.84
N ILE A 278 -9.70 14.82 -5.07
CA ILE A 278 -8.46 14.15 -4.66
C ILE A 278 -8.31 12.73 -5.23
N ALA A 279 -7.09 12.29 -5.49
CA ALA A 279 -6.81 10.92 -5.90
C ALA A 279 -5.36 10.50 -5.61
N ASP A 280 -5.01 9.31 -6.09
CA ASP A 280 -3.62 8.91 -6.27
C ASP A 280 -3.04 9.56 -7.52
N TYR A 281 -1.81 10.05 -7.43
CA TYR A 281 -1.06 10.55 -8.58
C TYR A 281 -0.37 9.39 -9.31
N TRP A 282 -1.13 8.64 -10.09
CA TRP A 282 -0.58 7.59 -10.95
C TRP A 282 0.28 8.18 -12.07
N GLY A 283 1.57 7.80 -12.12
CA GLY A 283 2.51 8.27 -13.13
C GLY A 283 3.39 9.44 -12.70
N ILE A 284 3.31 9.87 -11.44
CA ILE A 284 4.13 10.97 -10.90
C ILE A 284 5.64 10.73 -11.08
N GLU A 285 6.09 9.47 -11.09
CA GLU A 285 7.50 9.13 -11.31
C GLU A 285 8.07 9.56 -12.67
N LYS A 286 7.18 9.83 -13.64
CA LYS A 286 7.55 10.34 -14.97
C LYS A 286 7.67 11.87 -14.99
N ILE A 287 7.05 12.55 -14.03
CA ILE A 287 7.03 14.00 -13.91
C ILE A 287 8.11 14.45 -12.93
N ASN A 288 8.04 13.94 -11.70
CA ASN A 288 9.01 14.22 -10.65
C ASN A 288 9.26 12.96 -9.80
N LYS A 289 10.45 12.36 -9.96
CA LYS A 289 10.85 11.13 -9.23
C LYS A 289 10.96 11.34 -7.73
N ASN A 290 11.22 12.57 -7.26
CA ASN A 290 11.35 12.85 -5.83
C ASN A 290 9.99 12.73 -5.12
N LEU A 291 8.90 12.91 -5.86
CA LEU A 291 7.54 12.71 -5.39
C LEU A 291 7.08 11.24 -5.52
N ASP A 292 7.91 10.30 -5.98
CA ASP A 292 7.60 8.85 -5.93
C ASP A 292 8.58 8.09 -5.04
N ASN A 293 8.29 8.06 -3.75
CA ASN A 293 9.06 7.30 -2.77
C ASN A 293 8.39 5.99 -2.37
N ASN A 294 7.39 5.51 -3.11
CA ASN A 294 6.61 4.31 -2.80
C ASN A 294 5.86 4.37 -1.43
N ILE A 295 5.57 5.59 -0.95
CA ILE A 295 4.65 5.90 0.17
C ILE A 295 3.40 6.65 -0.36
N GLY A 296 3.21 6.71 -1.68
CA GLY A 296 2.07 7.35 -2.32
C GLY A 296 2.15 8.87 -2.35
N THR A 297 1.53 9.44 -3.39
CA THR A 297 1.46 10.87 -3.67
C THR A 297 0.06 11.20 -4.12
N SER A 298 -0.50 12.25 -3.52
CA SER A 298 -1.86 12.68 -3.81
C SER A 298 -1.86 13.58 -5.03
N MET A 299 -2.84 13.35 -5.89
CA MET A 299 -3.26 14.28 -6.93
C MET A 299 -4.41 15.11 -6.35
N ILE A 300 -4.38 16.43 -6.56
CA ILE A 300 -5.42 17.36 -6.15
C ILE A 300 -5.83 18.16 -7.39
N LEU A 301 -7.12 18.22 -7.68
CA LEU A 301 -7.72 19.09 -8.68
C LEU A 301 -8.49 20.20 -7.96
N LEU A 302 -8.15 21.45 -8.27
CA LEU A 302 -8.84 22.62 -7.77
C LEU A 302 -9.84 23.05 -8.85
N ASN A 303 -11.10 22.68 -8.64
CA ASN A 303 -12.15 22.81 -9.64
C ASN A 303 -12.86 24.16 -9.56
N SER A 304 -12.83 24.80 -8.39
CA SER A 304 -13.49 26.08 -8.10
C SER A 304 -12.51 27.09 -7.50
N LYS A 305 -12.81 28.39 -7.64
CA LYS A 305 -12.06 29.45 -6.95
C LYS A 305 -12.14 29.28 -5.43
N LYS A 306 -13.27 28.78 -4.92
CA LYS A 306 -13.43 28.42 -3.51
C LYS A 306 -12.46 27.30 -3.10
N GLY A 307 -12.30 26.28 -3.94
CA GLY A 307 -11.34 25.20 -3.76
C GLY A 307 -9.89 25.69 -3.77
N GLU A 308 -9.53 26.59 -4.69
CA GLU A 308 -8.21 27.23 -4.72
C GLU A 308 -7.92 28.04 -3.45
N ASN A 309 -8.88 28.87 -3.02
CA ASN A 309 -8.75 29.68 -1.81
C ASN A 309 -8.62 28.82 -0.56
N PHE A 310 -9.37 27.72 -0.46
CA PHE A 310 -9.22 26.78 0.64
C PHE A 310 -7.88 26.04 0.58
N PHE A 311 -7.44 25.60 -0.59
CA PHE A 311 -6.15 24.95 -0.78
C PHE A 311 -4.96 25.85 -0.40
N GLY A 312 -5.07 27.16 -0.63
CA GLY A 312 -4.06 28.14 -0.18
C GLY A 312 -3.71 28.01 1.31
N GLN A 313 -4.69 27.67 2.14
CA GLN A 313 -4.54 27.50 3.60
C GLN A 313 -3.91 26.14 3.99
N VAL A 314 -3.86 25.19 3.05
CA VAL A 314 -3.36 23.81 3.27
C VAL A 314 -1.87 23.70 2.98
N LYS A 315 -1.31 24.64 2.19
CA LYS A 315 0.06 24.59 1.65
C LYS A 315 1.15 24.36 2.69
N ASP A 316 0.97 24.85 3.92
CA ASP A 316 1.98 24.66 4.97
C ASP A 316 2.05 23.23 5.52
N LYS A 317 0.99 22.44 5.36
CA LYS A 317 0.90 21.03 5.81
C LYS A 317 1.44 20.03 4.79
N ILE A 318 1.68 20.47 3.55
CA ILE A 318 2.04 19.60 2.42
C ILE A 318 3.27 20.12 1.69
N GLU A 319 4.09 19.23 1.16
CA GLU A 319 4.98 19.54 0.04
C GLU A 319 4.16 19.38 -1.25
N TRP A 320 4.22 20.38 -2.13
CA TRP A 320 3.32 20.46 -3.28
C TRP A 320 4.01 21.06 -4.51
N GLU A 321 3.52 20.67 -5.69
CA GLU A 321 3.99 21.16 -6.99
C GLU A 321 2.80 21.26 -7.96
N TYR A 322 2.71 22.35 -8.72
CA TYR A 322 1.75 22.43 -9.83
C TYR A 322 2.19 21.49 -10.95
N THR A 323 1.25 20.77 -11.54
CA THR A 323 1.51 19.89 -12.68
C THR A 323 0.53 20.15 -13.80
N THR A 324 0.85 19.69 -15.02
CA THR A 324 -0.07 19.81 -16.15
C THR A 324 -1.24 18.85 -16.00
N PHE A 325 -2.43 19.30 -16.38
CA PHE A 325 -3.64 18.50 -16.34
C PHE A 325 -3.53 17.24 -17.22
N GLU A 326 -2.85 17.32 -18.36
CA GLU A 326 -2.66 16.18 -19.27
C GLU A 326 -1.84 15.06 -18.63
N SER A 327 -0.94 15.39 -17.70
CA SER A 327 -0.06 14.41 -17.05
C SER A 327 -0.80 13.38 -16.20
N ILE A 328 -2.00 13.72 -15.70
CA ILE A 328 -2.78 12.85 -14.81
C ILE A 328 -3.68 11.87 -15.56
N LEU A 329 -4.03 12.15 -16.82
CA LEU A 329 -5.05 11.41 -17.57
C LEU A 329 -4.67 9.95 -17.84
N PRO A 330 -3.42 9.61 -18.25
CA PRO A 330 -3.06 8.22 -18.52
C PRO A 330 -3.14 7.32 -17.27
N GLY A 331 -2.83 7.89 -16.10
CA GLY A 331 -2.84 7.18 -14.83
C GLY A 331 -4.22 7.08 -14.18
N ASN A 332 -5.14 7.99 -14.51
CA ASN A 332 -6.44 8.13 -13.86
C ASN A 332 -7.62 7.95 -14.84
N VAL A 333 -7.67 6.82 -15.56
CA VAL A 333 -8.75 6.51 -16.53
C VAL A 333 -10.15 6.62 -15.92
N ALA A 334 -10.29 6.30 -14.63
CA ALA A 334 -11.54 6.42 -13.88
C ALA A 334 -12.04 7.87 -13.71
N LEU A 335 -11.25 8.87 -14.10
CA LEU A 335 -11.67 10.28 -14.14
C LEU A 335 -12.54 10.57 -15.35
N THR A 336 -12.28 9.94 -16.49
CA THR A 336 -12.93 10.26 -17.78
C THR A 336 -13.89 9.18 -18.26
N LYS A 337 -13.72 7.93 -17.82
CA LYS A 337 -14.53 6.81 -18.30
C LYS A 337 -15.23 6.04 -17.17
N PRO A 338 -16.49 5.61 -17.37
CA PRO A 338 -17.12 4.58 -16.56
C PRO A 338 -16.36 3.24 -16.64
N ILE A 339 -16.69 2.34 -15.73
CA ILE A 339 -16.19 0.95 -15.82
C ILE A 339 -17.03 0.17 -16.82
N GLU A 340 -16.41 -0.80 -17.50
CA GLU A 340 -17.15 -1.71 -18.38
C GLU A 340 -18.11 -2.61 -17.60
N PRO A 341 -19.26 -3.00 -18.18
CA PRO A 341 -20.12 -4.04 -17.63
C PRO A 341 -19.34 -5.32 -17.30
N ALA A 342 -19.77 -6.03 -16.24
CA ALA A 342 -19.20 -7.32 -15.92
C ALA A 342 -19.44 -8.32 -17.06
N LYS A 343 -18.41 -9.11 -17.38
CA LYS A 343 -18.55 -10.24 -18.33
C LYS A 343 -19.15 -11.49 -17.69
N ILE A 344 -19.16 -11.51 -16.36
CA ILE A 344 -19.77 -12.58 -15.56
C ILE A 344 -21.27 -12.30 -15.45
N ASP A 345 -22.08 -13.35 -15.58
CA ASP A 345 -23.51 -13.27 -15.24
C ASP A 345 -23.65 -12.89 -13.76
N ARG A 346 -24.08 -11.64 -13.54
CA ARG A 346 -24.20 -11.06 -12.20
C ARG A 346 -25.22 -11.81 -11.36
N ARG A 347 -26.38 -12.12 -11.93
CA ARG A 347 -27.47 -12.76 -11.19
C ARG A 347 -27.02 -14.12 -10.69
N GLN A 348 -26.47 -14.94 -11.59
CA GLN A 348 -25.96 -16.25 -11.20
C GLN A 348 -24.82 -16.14 -10.17
N PHE A 349 -23.91 -15.17 -10.33
CA PHE A 349 -22.82 -14.93 -9.38
C PHE A 349 -23.34 -14.66 -7.96
N PHE A 350 -24.36 -13.80 -7.81
CA PHE A 350 -24.92 -13.46 -6.50
C PHE A 350 -25.80 -14.57 -5.91
N GLU A 351 -26.50 -15.33 -6.74
CA GLU A 351 -27.23 -16.53 -6.30
C GLU A 351 -26.26 -17.63 -5.81
N ASP A 352 -25.13 -17.82 -6.48
CA ASP A 352 -24.08 -18.74 -6.03
C ASP A 352 -23.41 -18.26 -4.73
N LEU A 353 -23.25 -16.94 -4.56
CA LEU A 353 -22.72 -16.35 -3.33
C LEU A 353 -23.67 -16.53 -2.13
N ASP A 354 -24.97 -16.65 -2.37
CA ASP A 354 -25.94 -16.98 -1.32
C ASP A 354 -25.87 -18.46 -0.93
N LYS A 355 -25.77 -19.35 -1.92
CA LYS A 355 -25.75 -20.80 -1.72
C LYS A 355 -24.42 -21.34 -1.19
N GLY A 356 -23.32 -20.68 -1.53
CA GLY A 356 -21.97 -21.13 -1.24
C GLY A 356 -21.13 -20.14 -0.46
N THR A 357 -19.85 -20.46 -0.38
CA THR A 357 -18.82 -19.66 0.27
C THR A 357 -18.11 -18.76 -0.73
N PHE A 358 -17.48 -17.68 -0.25
CA PHE A 358 -16.75 -16.78 -1.14
C PHE A 358 -15.63 -17.50 -1.93
N ASP A 359 -14.93 -18.44 -1.30
CA ASP A 359 -13.82 -19.18 -1.93
C ASP A 359 -14.28 -20.09 -3.09
N GLU A 360 -15.44 -20.74 -2.95
CA GLU A 360 -16.07 -21.54 -4.01
C GLU A 360 -16.44 -20.66 -5.20
N VAL A 361 -17.06 -19.50 -4.94
CA VAL A 361 -17.45 -18.54 -5.97
C VAL A 361 -16.22 -17.96 -6.68
N VAL A 362 -15.17 -17.59 -5.94
CA VAL A 362 -13.90 -17.13 -6.53
C VAL A 362 -13.31 -18.19 -7.46
N SER A 363 -13.32 -19.46 -7.03
CA SER A 363 -12.76 -20.57 -7.81
C SER A 363 -13.55 -20.83 -9.08
N LYS A 364 -14.88 -20.64 -9.05
CA LYS A 364 -15.76 -20.79 -10.22
C LYS A 364 -15.60 -19.65 -11.23
N TYR A 365 -15.62 -18.40 -10.77
CA TYR A 365 -15.82 -17.25 -11.67
C TYR A 365 -14.54 -16.53 -12.10
N PHE A 366 -13.50 -16.56 -11.28
CA PHE A 366 -12.24 -15.90 -11.59
C PHE A 366 -11.06 -16.63 -10.95
N PRO A 367 -10.81 -17.93 -11.26
CA PRO A 367 -9.76 -18.74 -10.65
C PRO A 367 -8.35 -18.17 -10.84
N LEU A 368 -7.40 -18.64 -10.03
CA LEU A 368 -6.00 -18.33 -10.27
C LEU A 368 -5.60 -18.95 -11.60
N LYS A 369 -4.95 -18.17 -12.47
CA LYS A 369 -4.43 -18.70 -13.74
C LYS A 369 -3.37 -19.75 -13.44
N THR A 370 -3.58 -20.94 -13.97
CA THR A 370 -2.56 -22.00 -13.95
C THR A 370 -1.54 -21.78 -15.05
N ASN A 371 -0.42 -22.50 -15.02
CA ASN A 371 0.57 -22.47 -16.12
C ASN A 371 -0.04 -22.89 -17.47
N ALA A 372 -1.11 -23.71 -17.47
CA ALA A 372 -1.82 -24.09 -18.69
C ALA A 372 -2.49 -22.88 -19.35
N ASP A 373 -3.02 -21.95 -18.55
CA ASP A 373 -3.79 -20.77 -18.98
C ASP A 373 -2.93 -19.59 -19.47
N LEU A 374 -1.60 -19.71 -19.38
CA LEU A 374 -0.67 -18.68 -19.84
C LEU A 374 -0.57 -18.72 -21.37
N SER A 375 -0.76 -17.55 -22.01
CA SER A 375 -0.52 -17.39 -23.45
C SER A 375 0.92 -17.74 -23.82
N PHE A 376 1.17 -18.13 -25.07
CA PHE A 376 2.53 -18.40 -25.57
C PHE A 376 3.50 -17.25 -25.26
N ARG A 377 3.04 -15.99 -25.41
CA ARG A 377 3.84 -14.80 -25.06
C ARG A 377 4.19 -14.74 -23.56
N GLN A 378 3.29 -15.16 -22.68
CA GLN A 378 3.54 -15.18 -21.23
C GLN A 378 4.48 -16.32 -20.84
N LYS A 379 4.31 -17.50 -21.43
CA LYS A 379 5.25 -18.63 -21.25
C LYS A 379 6.64 -18.26 -21.75
N LEU A 380 6.75 -17.69 -22.95
CA LEU A 380 8.00 -17.21 -23.52
C LEU A 380 8.63 -16.12 -22.65
N LYS A 381 7.86 -15.16 -22.13
CA LYS A 381 8.37 -14.18 -21.16
C LYS A 381 8.91 -14.85 -19.90
N GLY A 382 8.25 -15.89 -19.39
CA GLY A 382 8.73 -16.67 -18.25
C GLY A 382 10.09 -17.31 -18.53
N ILE A 383 10.24 -17.95 -19.69
CA ILE A 383 11.50 -18.57 -20.14
C ILE A 383 12.59 -17.53 -20.35
N LEU A 384 12.28 -16.39 -20.97
CA LEU A 384 13.26 -15.32 -21.27
C LEU A 384 13.64 -14.48 -20.04
N LYS A 385 12.83 -14.48 -18.98
CA LYS A 385 13.04 -13.61 -17.80
C LYS A 385 14.38 -13.88 -17.08
N PRO A 386 14.81 -15.13 -16.81
CA PRO A 386 16.13 -15.39 -16.23
C PRO A 386 17.28 -14.86 -17.11
N TYR A 387 17.20 -15.06 -18.42
CA TYR A 387 18.21 -14.56 -19.37
C TYR A 387 18.25 -13.04 -19.44
N TYR A 388 17.08 -12.40 -19.46
CA TYR A 388 16.98 -10.95 -19.38
C TYR A 388 17.57 -10.43 -18.06
N GLY A 389 17.31 -11.09 -16.93
CA GLY A 389 17.90 -10.73 -15.64
C GLY A 389 19.43 -10.84 -15.67
N LEU A 390 19.98 -11.91 -16.26
CA LEU A 390 21.43 -12.08 -16.42
C LEU A 390 22.04 -10.94 -17.24
N TYR A 391 21.45 -10.61 -18.40
CA TYR A 391 21.89 -9.48 -19.20
C TYR A 391 21.74 -8.14 -18.45
N GLN A 392 20.60 -7.92 -17.79
CA GLN A 392 20.29 -6.70 -17.05
C GLN A 392 21.29 -6.44 -15.93
N TYR A 393 21.75 -7.49 -15.24
CA TYR A 393 22.61 -7.35 -14.07
C TYR A 393 24.11 -7.51 -14.39
N LEU A 394 24.51 -8.44 -15.26
CA LEU A 394 25.93 -8.67 -15.59
C LEU A 394 26.41 -7.80 -16.77
N GLY A 395 25.48 -7.29 -17.58
CA GLY A 395 25.79 -6.54 -18.78
C GLY A 395 26.60 -7.38 -19.77
N PHE A 396 27.65 -6.78 -20.35
CA PHE A 396 28.54 -7.41 -21.33
C PHE A 396 29.91 -7.81 -20.76
N SER A 397 30.09 -7.86 -19.43
CA SER A 397 31.42 -8.10 -18.85
C SER A 397 31.77 -9.59 -18.81
N PRO A 398 32.76 -10.09 -19.59
CA PRO A 398 33.10 -11.51 -19.58
C PRO A 398 33.50 -12.02 -18.20
N LYS A 399 34.21 -11.18 -17.43
CA LYS A 399 34.61 -11.50 -16.05
C LYS A 399 33.41 -11.69 -15.12
N ALA A 400 32.34 -10.92 -15.28
CA ALA A 400 31.11 -11.10 -14.50
C ALA A 400 30.46 -12.47 -14.81
N TYR A 401 30.41 -12.90 -16.07
CA TYR A 401 29.88 -14.22 -16.44
C TYR A 401 30.76 -15.36 -15.92
N ILE A 402 32.09 -15.23 -15.99
CA ILE A 402 33.02 -16.23 -15.45
C ILE A 402 32.81 -16.39 -13.94
N ASN A 403 32.73 -15.28 -13.21
CA ASN A 403 32.45 -15.29 -11.77
C ASN A 403 31.10 -15.92 -11.45
N PHE A 404 30.07 -15.58 -12.23
CA PHE A 404 28.73 -16.13 -12.09
C PHE A 404 28.73 -17.66 -12.23
N LEU A 405 29.39 -18.19 -13.26
CA LEU A 405 29.48 -19.63 -13.48
C LEU A 405 30.27 -20.34 -12.37
N LYS A 406 31.43 -19.79 -12.00
CA LYS A 406 32.29 -20.33 -10.92
C LYS A 406 31.57 -20.43 -9.58
N LEU A 407 30.70 -19.47 -9.28
CA LEU A 407 30.00 -19.41 -8.00
C LEU A 407 28.73 -20.28 -8.00
N ASN A 408 27.86 -20.12 -9.00
CA ASN A 408 26.52 -20.73 -9.02
C ASN A 408 26.53 -22.22 -9.41
N TYR A 409 27.52 -22.68 -10.16
CA TYR A 409 27.61 -24.06 -10.68
C TYR A 409 28.79 -24.86 -10.10
N ARG A 410 29.34 -24.44 -8.95
CA ARG A 410 30.30 -25.26 -8.19
C ARG A 410 29.60 -26.53 -7.67
N LYS A 411 30.34 -27.64 -7.55
CA LYS A 411 29.83 -28.92 -7.01
C LYS A 411 29.03 -28.79 -5.70
N ASN A 412 29.44 -27.89 -4.80
CA ASN A 412 28.82 -27.66 -3.49
C ASN A 412 27.99 -26.36 -3.43
N THR A 413 27.45 -25.90 -4.56
CA THR A 413 26.43 -24.84 -4.62
C THR A 413 25.09 -25.42 -5.01
N GLU A 414 24.07 -25.20 -4.18
CA GLU A 414 22.67 -25.46 -4.48
C GLU A 414 22.04 -24.18 -5.06
N SER A 415 21.69 -24.18 -6.35
CA SER A 415 21.07 -23.04 -7.03
C SER A 415 19.99 -23.52 -8.01
N ASP A 416 19.01 -22.65 -8.31
CA ASP A 416 17.98 -22.91 -9.32
C ASP A 416 17.89 -21.72 -10.27
N TRP A 417 18.50 -21.88 -11.44
CA TRP A 417 18.50 -20.88 -12.50
C TRP A 417 17.08 -20.55 -13.01
N MET A 418 16.22 -21.55 -13.14
CA MET A 418 14.89 -21.38 -13.74
C MET A 418 13.98 -20.57 -12.83
N SER A 419 14.12 -20.76 -11.51
CA SER A 419 13.45 -19.94 -10.50
C SER A 419 14.16 -18.61 -10.22
N GLY A 420 15.35 -18.40 -10.81
CA GLY A 420 16.16 -17.19 -10.60
C GLY A 420 16.92 -17.17 -9.27
N HIS A 421 17.01 -18.30 -8.57
CA HIS A 421 17.73 -18.45 -7.30
C HIS A 421 19.22 -18.59 -7.55
N VAL A 422 19.83 -17.46 -7.95
CA VAL A 422 21.25 -17.34 -8.30
C VAL A 422 21.86 -16.07 -7.71
N ILE A 423 23.18 -16.08 -7.57
CA ILE A 423 23.98 -14.91 -7.21
C ILE A 423 24.49 -14.25 -8.50
N TYR A 424 24.00 -13.05 -8.81
CA TYR A 424 24.47 -12.21 -9.89
C TYR A 424 25.74 -11.47 -9.47
N THR A 425 26.88 -11.78 -10.09
CA THR A 425 28.20 -11.27 -9.67
C THR A 425 28.68 -10.09 -10.52
N MET A 426 29.40 -9.15 -9.91
CA MET A 426 30.04 -8.04 -10.62
C MET A 426 31.49 -8.35 -11.03
N PRO A 427 32.09 -7.60 -11.98
CA PRO A 427 33.46 -7.84 -12.43
C PRO A 427 34.54 -7.62 -11.36
N SER A 428 34.25 -6.78 -10.36
CA SER A 428 35.15 -6.51 -9.23
C SER A 428 34.97 -7.50 -8.07
N SER A 429 34.07 -8.48 -8.18
CA SER A 429 33.92 -9.51 -7.15
C SER A 429 35.10 -10.48 -7.16
N THR A 430 35.60 -10.81 -5.97
CA THR A 430 36.70 -11.75 -5.72
C THR A 430 36.20 -12.85 -4.79
N PHE A 431 36.47 -14.10 -5.15
CA PHE A 431 36.02 -15.28 -4.43
C PHE A 431 37.21 -16.16 -4.08
N ASP A 432 37.37 -16.46 -2.80
CA ASP A 432 38.31 -17.45 -2.28
C ASP A 432 37.52 -18.49 -1.48
N ILE A 433 37.14 -19.57 -2.13
CA ILE A 433 36.15 -20.52 -1.59
C ILE A 433 36.76 -21.92 -1.59
N HIS A 434 36.94 -22.47 -0.39
CA HIS A 434 37.42 -23.83 -0.23
C HIS A 434 36.47 -24.83 -0.92
N PRO A 435 36.96 -25.90 -1.58
CA PRO A 435 36.10 -26.85 -2.29
C PRO A 435 34.99 -27.48 -1.44
N SER A 436 35.22 -27.71 -0.14
CA SER A 436 34.22 -28.28 0.77
C SER A 436 33.20 -27.27 1.33
N ALA A 437 33.38 -25.97 1.09
CA ALA A 437 32.43 -24.95 1.51
C ALA A 437 31.10 -25.10 0.76
N LYS A 438 29.98 -24.90 1.46
CA LYS A 438 28.62 -25.07 0.94
C LYS A 438 27.94 -23.72 0.70
N ILE A 439 27.30 -23.55 -0.46
CA ILE A 439 26.46 -22.38 -0.75
C ILE A 439 25.04 -22.86 -1.06
N ILE A 440 24.04 -22.28 -0.41
CA ILE A 440 22.62 -22.61 -0.61
C ILE A 440 21.91 -21.32 -1.06
N ILE A 441 21.29 -21.34 -2.24
CA ILE A 441 20.64 -20.15 -2.82
C ILE A 441 19.16 -20.45 -2.99
N LYS A 442 18.34 -19.89 -2.10
CA LYS A 442 16.88 -19.96 -2.15
C LYS A 442 16.25 -18.64 -2.63
N ALA A 443 17.02 -17.56 -2.70
CA ALA A 443 16.62 -16.27 -3.25
C ALA A 443 17.77 -15.61 -4.01
N SER A 444 17.45 -14.65 -4.89
CA SER A 444 18.45 -13.98 -5.72
C SER A 444 19.25 -12.91 -4.96
N LEU A 445 20.54 -12.82 -5.26
CA LEU A 445 21.48 -11.86 -4.65
C LEU A 445 22.32 -11.16 -5.75
N LEU A 446 22.42 -9.83 -5.69
CA LEU A 446 23.37 -9.03 -6.46
C LEU A 446 24.61 -8.82 -5.61
N TYR A 447 25.74 -9.38 -6.04
CA TYR A 447 27.01 -9.37 -5.31
C TYR A 447 27.98 -8.33 -5.86
N GLY A 448 28.15 -7.23 -5.11
CA GLY A 448 29.12 -6.17 -5.41
C GLY A 448 28.61 -5.08 -6.36
N LYS A 449 27.29 -4.85 -6.44
CA LYS A 449 26.69 -3.87 -7.38
C LYS A 449 27.34 -2.49 -7.23
N ASN A 450 27.78 -1.92 -8.35
CA ASN A 450 28.40 -0.61 -8.38
C ASN A 450 27.59 0.39 -9.25
N PRO A 451 27.01 1.46 -8.68
CA PRO A 451 26.31 2.48 -9.45
C PRO A 451 27.26 3.47 -10.15
N VAL A 452 28.54 3.54 -9.75
CA VAL A 452 29.52 4.47 -10.32
C VAL A 452 30.30 3.77 -11.43
N LYS A 453 30.11 4.22 -12.67
CA LYS A 453 30.81 3.69 -13.85
C LYS A 453 32.32 3.85 -13.70
N GLY A 454 33.08 2.78 -13.94
CA GLY A 454 34.55 2.80 -13.95
C GLY A 454 35.23 2.59 -12.58
N MET A 455 34.52 2.73 -11.47
CA MET A 455 35.09 2.49 -10.13
C MET A 455 35.30 0.99 -9.88
N ARG A 456 36.48 0.63 -9.37
CA ARG A 456 36.91 -0.76 -9.17
C ARG A 456 37.27 -1.01 -7.72
N ILE A 457 36.26 -1.10 -6.86
CA ILE A 457 36.44 -1.52 -5.48
C ILE A 457 36.03 -3.00 -5.38
N PRO A 458 36.90 -3.89 -4.90
CA PRO A 458 36.60 -5.30 -4.84
C PRO A 458 35.50 -5.59 -3.82
N THR A 459 34.75 -6.66 -4.07
CA THR A 459 33.81 -7.24 -3.09
C THR A 459 34.26 -8.67 -2.87
N CYS A 460 34.66 -8.99 -1.65
CA CYS A 460 35.36 -10.23 -1.35
C CYS A 460 34.43 -11.20 -0.60
N LEU A 461 34.44 -12.46 -1.00
CA LEU A 461 33.89 -13.58 -0.24
C LEU A 461 35.02 -14.59 -0.02
N ARG A 462 35.42 -14.78 1.24
CA ARG A 462 36.32 -15.85 1.66
C ARG A 462 35.55 -16.89 2.46
N MET A 463 35.71 -18.17 2.11
CA MET A 463 35.06 -19.29 2.78
C MET A 463 36.08 -20.42 3.00
N GLU A 464 36.33 -20.75 4.27
CA GLU A 464 37.20 -21.88 4.63
C GLU A 464 36.49 -23.24 4.54
N ALA A 465 37.22 -24.31 4.83
CA ALA A 465 36.68 -25.66 4.79
C ALA A 465 35.44 -25.82 5.68
N ASN A 466 34.44 -26.53 5.16
CA ASN A 466 33.22 -26.93 5.88
C ASN A 466 32.33 -25.76 6.37
N THR A 467 32.50 -24.58 5.79
CA THR A 467 31.66 -23.40 6.06
C THR A 467 30.40 -23.40 5.20
N THR A 468 29.37 -22.65 5.63
CA THR A 468 28.10 -22.54 4.89
C THR A 468 27.68 -21.09 4.69
N LEU A 469 27.31 -20.73 3.45
CA LEU A 469 26.58 -19.52 3.11
C LEU A 469 25.17 -19.89 2.61
N GLU A 470 24.14 -19.39 3.27
CA GLU A 470 22.74 -19.55 2.85
C GLU A 470 22.12 -18.21 2.52
N ILE A 471 21.61 -18.07 1.29
CA ILE A 471 20.73 -16.98 0.89
C ILE A 471 19.30 -17.50 0.98
N HIS A 472 18.60 -17.16 2.06
CA HIS A 472 17.26 -17.68 2.28
C HIS A 472 16.20 -16.81 1.62
N ASP A 473 15.07 -17.43 1.28
CA ASP A 473 13.89 -16.70 0.84
C ASP A 473 13.07 -16.24 2.05
N GLY A 474 12.18 -15.28 1.83
CA GLY A 474 11.38 -14.67 2.87
C GLY A 474 10.07 -14.09 2.37
N PRO A 475 9.23 -13.59 3.29
CA PRO A 475 7.99 -12.92 2.90
C PRO A 475 8.30 -11.72 2.01
N LEU A 476 7.35 -11.38 1.14
CA LEU A 476 7.48 -10.22 0.26
C LEU A 476 7.78 -8.97 1.08
N THR A 477 8.91 -8.33 0.81
CA THR A 477 9.27 -7.06 1.44
C THR A 477 8.72 -5.88 0.65
N ARG A 478 8.80 -4.67 1.20
CA ARG A 478 8.43 -3.42 0.49
C ARG A 478 9.19 -3.13 -0.80
N TYR A 479 10.27 -3.85 -1.03
CA TYR A 479 11.12 -3.73 -2.21
C TYR A 479 10.76 -4.74 -3.31
N GLY A 480 9.67 -5.47 -3.11
CA GLY A 480 9.18 -6.46 -4.03
C GLY A 480 10.06 -7.71 -4.04
N THR A 481 10.09 -8.39 -5.18
CA THR A 481 10.83 -9.62 -5.40
C THR A 481 12.19 -9.36 -6.07
N MET A 482 12.76 -8.17 -5.87
CA MET A 482 14.06 -7.83 -6.46
C MET A 482 15.19 -8.50 -5.68
N PRO A 483 16.29 -8.88 -6.36
CA PRO A 483 17.42 -9.50 -5.69
C PRO A 483 17.92 -8.66 -4.52
N TYR A 484 18.38 -9.31 -3.45
CA TYR A 484 19.12 -8.62 -2.39
C TYR A 484 20.27 -7.84 -3.02
N ASN A 485 20.42 -6.57 -2.67
CA ASN A 485 21.45 -5.74 -3.28
C ASN A 485 22.63 -5.54 -2.32
N LEU A 486 23.69 -6.32 -2.47
CA LEU A 486 24.97 -6.09 -1.80
C LEU A 486 25.83 -5.18 -2.68
N ARG A 487 26.04 -3.93 -2.25
CA ARG A 487 26.89 -2.99 -2.99
C ARG A 487 28.38 -3.34 -2.84
N TYR A 488 29.18 -2.72 -3.69
CA TYR A 488 30.63 -2.88 -3.75
C TYR A 488 31.33 -2.62 -2.40
N GLY A 489 32.56 -3.13 -2.27
CA GLY A 489 33.41 -2.90 -1.10
C GLY A 489 33.10 -3.78 0.10
N ALA A 490 32.18 -4.74 -0.02
CA ALA A 490 31.94 -5.67 1.07
C ALA A 490 33.10 -6.67 1.24
N TYR A 491 33.40 -7.01 2.49
CA TYR A 491 34.39 -8.02 2.87
C TYR A 491 33.71 -9.05 3.79
N ILE A 492 33.42 -10.23 3.23
CA ILE A 492 32.73 -11.31 3.94
C ILE A 492 33.69 -12.47 4.11
N GLU A 493 33.91 -12.88 5.34
CA GLU A 493 34.77 -14.01 5.68
C GLU A 493 34.00 -15.00 6.56
N ILE A 494 33.96 -16.26 6.12
CA ILE A 494 33.35 -17.38 6.84
C ILE A 494 34.45 -18.40 7.14
N VAL A 495 34.70 -18.65 8.41
CA VAL A 495 35.83 -19.46 8.92
C VAL A 495 35.33 -20.52 9.91
N ASN A 496 36.22 -21.43 10.34
CA ASN A 496 35.98 -22.36 11.45
C ASN A 496 34.69 -23.20 11.34
N GLY A 497 34.23 -23.50 10.12
CA GLY A 497 32.96 -24.22 9.89
C GLY A 497 31.69 -23.41 10.17
N GLY A 498 31.80 -22.08 10.28
CA GLY A 498 30.70 -21.18 10.56
C GLY A 498 29.60 -21.17 9.49
N ARG A 499 28.42 -20.68 9.89
CA ARG A 499 27.23 -20.54 9.02
C ARG A 499 26.78 -19.08 8.92
N LEU A 500 26.79 -18.53 7.72
CA LEU A 500 26.21 -17.21 7.42
C LEU A 500 24.88 -17.39 6.67
N THR A 501 23.81 -16.85 7.22
CA THR A 501 22.49 -16.83 6.61
C THR A 501 22.06 -15.39 6.32
N ILE A 502 21.66 -15.10 5.08
CA ILE A 502 21.26 -13.75 4.63
C ILE A 502 19.89 -13.81 3.94
N GLY A 503 18.92 -13.07 4.49
CA GLY A 503 17.59 -12.87 3.93
C GLY A 503 17.53 -11.75 2.91
N GLN A 504 16.34 -11.49 2.35
CA GLN A 504 16.14 -10.40 1.37
C GLN A 504 16.36 -9.01 2.02
N GLY A 505 16.79 -8.01 1.24
CA GLY A 505 17.24 -6.73 1.82
C GLY A 505 18.23 -5.97 0.94
N ALA A 506 19.06 -5.12 1.56
CA ALA A 506 20.17 -4.48 0.86
C ALA A 506 21.23 -3.99 1.82
N ALA A 507 22.47 -4.03 1.34
CA ALA A 507 23.61 -3.43 1.99
C ALA A 507 24.25 -2.37 1.11
N ASN A 508 24.58 -1.24 1.74
CA ASN A 508 25.34 -0.19 1.10
C ASN A 508 26.83 -0.57 1.04
N VAL A 509 27.67 0.41 0.73
CA VAL A 509 29.11 0.22 0.51
C VAL A 509 29.83 -0.20 1.79
N GLY A 510 30.79 -1.12 1.69
CA GLY A 510 31.74 -1.38 2.78
C GLY A 510 31.25 -2.29 3.91
N LEU A 511 30.23 -3.14 3.67
CA LEU A 511 29.78 -4.11 4.66
C LEU A 511 30.91 -5.11 5.00
N THR A 512 31.24 -5.24 6.27
CA THR A 512 32.17 -6.25 6.77
C THR A 512 31.43 -7.30 7.58
N ILE A 513 31.59 -8.57 7.24
CA ILE A 513 31.03 -9.70 8.01
C ILE A 513 32.16 -10.66 8.37
N MET A 514 32.30 -10.93 9.67
CA MET A 514 33.14 -12.00 10.19
C MET A 514 32.25 -13.07 10.82
N CYS A 515 32.24 -14.27 10.23
CA CYS A 515 31.41 -15.39 10.67
C CYS A 515 32.27 -16.63 10.98
N ALA A 516 32.40 -17.01 12.24
CA ALA A 516 33.12 -18.20 12.67
C ALA A 516 32.21 -19.28 13.30
N LYS A 517 31.02 -18.89 13.76
CA LYS A 517 30.03 -19.79 14.37
C LYS A 517 28.70 -19.68 13.64
N GLU A 518 27.98 -18.58 13.82
CA GLU A 518 26.69 -18.36 13.20
C GLU A 518 26.34 -16.86 13.15
N VAL A 519 26.04 -16.36 11.95
CA VAL A 519 25.49 -15.03 11.72
C VAL A 519 24.23 -15.18 10.89
N THR A 520 23.11 -14.69 11.41
CA THR A 520 21.82 -14.71 10.70
C THR A 520 21.32 -13.28 10.50
N ILE A 521 21.00 -12.93 9.26
CA ILE A 521 20.39 -11.66 8.87
C ILE A 521 19.03 -11.97 8.26
N GLY A 522 17.96 -11.45 8.86
CA GLY A 522 16.59 -11.64 8.43
C GLY A 522 16.22 -10.91 7.13
N ASN A 523 14.93 -10.90 6.84
CA ASN A 523 14.36 -10.26 5.66
C ASN A 523 14.06 -8.77 5.88
N GLY A 524 14.15 -7.97 4.83
CA GLY A 524 13.90 -6.53 4.89
C GLY A 524 15.01 -5.72 5.56
N VAL A 525 16.12 -6.35 5.99
CA VAL A 525 17.20 -5.67 6.69
C VAL A 525 17.89 -4.65 5.76
N ARG A 526 18.08 -3.43 6.29
CA ARG A 526 18.78 -2.33 5.63
C ARG A 526 20.10 -2.07 6.30
N ILE A 527 21.17 -2.27 5.54
CA ILE A 527 22.53 -2.10 6.02
C ILE A 527 23.14 -0.85 5.39
N GLY A 528 23.51 0.10 6.24
CA GLY A 528 24.16 1.36 5.89
C GLY A 528 25.58 1.16 5.34
N ARG A 529 26.31 2.27 5.20
CA ARG A 529 27.71 2.19 4.75
C ARG A 529 28.60 1.73 5.90
N ASN A 530 29.65 0.97 5.60
CA ASN A 530 30.71 0.60 6.55
C ASN A 530 30.20 -0.05 7.85
N VAL A 531 29.13 -0.85 7.76
CA VAL A 531 28.62 -1.61 8.89
C VAL A 531 29.49 -2.85 9.11
N SER A 532 29.79 -3.16 10.37
CA SER A 532 30.54 -4.36 10.76
C SER A 532 29.64 -5.30 11.57
N ILE A 533 29.56 -6.56 11.15
CA ILE A 533 28.83 -7.63 11.85
C ILE A 533 29.83 -8.73 12.15
N ARG A 534 30.02 -9.06 13.43
CA ARG A 534 31.00 -10.08 13.83
C ARG A 534 30.47 -10.97 14.94
N ASP A 535 30.52 -12.27 14.72
CA ASP A 535 30.28 -13.28 15.76
C ASP A 535 31.58 -13.77 16.41
N TRP A 536 32.75 -13.29 15.95
CA TRP A 536 34.08 -13.68 16.41
C TRP A 536 35.05 -12.50 16.46
N ASN A 537 35.90 -12.46 17.51
CA ASN A 537 36.90 -11.40 17.66
C ASN A 537 38.28 -11.70 17.06
N GLY A 538 38.46 -12.85 16.41
CA GLY A 538 39.75 -13.29 15.86
C GLY A 538 40.51 -14.22 16.81
N SER A 539 41.74 -14.58 16.45
CA SER A 539 42.57 -15.51 17.24
C SER A 539 43.12 -14.91 18.53
N HIS A 540 43.04 -13.59 18.70
CA HIS A 540 43.44 -12.90 19.92
C HIS A 540 42.37 -13.09 20.99
N VAL A 541 42.74 -13.73 22.10
CA VAL A 541 41.83 -14.02 23.23
C VAL A 541 42.21 -13.19 24.45
N ILE A 542 41.20 -12.71 25.17
CA ILE A 542 41.39 -12.15 26.52
C ILE A 542 41.42 -13.33 27.49
N ILE A 543 42.48 -13.40 28.30
CA ILE A 543 42.62 -14.45 29.33
C ILE A 543 41.67 -14.11 30.49
N ASN A 544 40.42 -14.59 30.39
CA ASN A 544 39.36 -14.41 31.38
C ASN A 544 38.26 -15.47 31.15
N ASP A 545 37.86 -16.19 32.20
CA ASP A 545 36.88 -17.28 32.13
C ASP A 545 35.48 -16.84 31.65
N HIS A 546 35.16 -15.55 31.76
CA HIS A 546 33.91 -14.97 31.29
C HIS A 546 33.98 -14.42 29.85
N TYR A 547 35.17 -14.39 29.24
CA TYR A 547 35.33 -13.86 27.89
C TYR A 547 34.87 -14.85 26.82
N ARG A 548 33.78 -14.52 26.14
CA ARG A 548 33.32 -15.27 24.95
C ARG A 548 33.95 -14.65 23.70
N ASN A 549 34.95 -15.33 23.14
CA ASN A 549 35.61 -14.87 21.91
C ASN A 549 34.71 -15.00 20.66
N HIS A 550 33.77 -15.95 20.68
CA HIS A 550 32.78 -16.12 19.61
C HIS A 550 31.40 -16.47 20.19
N ALA A 551 30.35 -15.87 19.62
CA ALA A 551 28.96 -16.13 19.98
C ALA A 551 28.01 -15.71 18.84
N PRO A 552 26.95 -16.48 18.55
CA PRO A 552 26.06 -16.22 17.42
C PRO A 552 25.51 -14.79 17.39
N VAL A 553 25.38 -14.22 16.20
CA VAL A 553 24.73 -12.93 15.99
C VAL A 553 23.45 -13.12 15.19
N ARG A 554 22.35 -12.52 15.66
CA ARG A 554 21.05 -12.61 15.01
C ARG A 554 20.49 -11.22 14.76
N ILE A 555 20.26 -10.88 13.51
CA ILE A 555 19.62 -9.63 13.10
C ILE A 555 18.27 -10.03 12.54
N GLU A 556 17.20 -9.68 13.25
CA GLU A 556 15.85 -10.08 12.87
C GLU A 556 15.31 -9.27 11.69
N ASP A 557 14.08 -9.56 11.30
CA ASP A 557 13.45 -8.95 10.14
C ASP A 557 13.29 -7.43 10.30
N HIS A 558 13.31 -6.71 9.19
CA HIS A 558 13.04 -5.27 9.15
C HIS A 558 13.91 -4.43 10.12
N VAL A 559 15.16 -4.81 10.31
CA VAL A 559 16.15 -4.01 11.05
C VAL A 559 16.86 -3.00 10.14
N TRP A 560 17.10 -1.78 10.64
CA TRP A 560 17.95 -0.78 9.98
C TRP A 560 19.25 -0.56 10.73
N LEU A 561 20.36 -1.01 10.14
CA LEU A 561 21.71 -0.73 10.60
C LEU A 561 22.21 0.54 9.92
N CYS A 562 22.30 1.65 10.64
CA CYS A 562 22.81 2.91 10.09
C CYS A 562 24.32 2.85 9.86
N THR A 563 24.83 3.82 9.09
CA THR A 563 26.23 3.90 8.70
C THR A 563 27.20 3.74 9.88
N GLY A 564 28.21 2.89 9.72
CA GLY A 564 29.34 2.76 10.64
C GLY A 564 29.04 2.00 11.93
N CYS A 565 27.83 1.45 12.13
CA CYS A 565 27.55 0.70 13.35
C CYS A 565 28.27 -0.66 13.36
N THR A 566 28.55 -1.15 14.56
CA THR A 566 29.19 -2.46 14.80
C THR A 566 28.29 -3.32 15.66
N ILE A 567 28.01 -4.55 15.21
CA ILE A 567 27.29 -5.58 15.98
C ILE A 567 28.31 -6.58 16.53
N MET A 568 28.39 -6.67 17.86
CA MET A 568 29.36 -7.51 18.56
C MET A 568 28.86 -8.95 18.75
N PRO A 569 29.75 -9.91 19.07
CA PRO A 569 29.37 -11.31 19.25
C PRO A 569 28.29 -11.50 20.31
N GLY A 570 27.34 -12.40 20.03
CA GLY A 570 26.28 -12.77 20.98
C GLY A 570 25.05 -11.87 20.98
N VAL A 571 24.99 -10.88 20.08
CA VAL A 571 23.89 -9.91 20.03
C VAL A 571 22.75 -10.39 19.13
N THR A 572 21.53 -10.28 19.64
CA THR A 572 20.28 -10.28 18.88
C THR A 572 19.75 -8.86 18.70
N VAL A 573 19.54 -8.41 17.46
CA VAL A 573 18.85 -7.15 17.16
C VAL A 573 17.41 -7.46 16.78
N GLY A 574 16.47 -7.09 17.65
CA GLY A 574 15.05 -7.44 17.51
C GLY A 574 14.37 -6.78 16.30
N GLU A 575 13.32 -7.44 15.80
CA GLU A 575 12.56 -7.03 14.60
C GLU A 575 12.18 -5.54 14.62
N GLY A 576 12.25 -4.88 13.46
CA GLY A 576 11.78 -3.50 13.32
C GLY A 576 12.70 -2.44 13.96
N SER A 577 13.82 -2.84 14.55
CA SER A 577 14.71 -1.93 15.28
C SER A 577 15.65 -1.13 14.37
N VAL A 578 16.14 0.00 14.88
CA VAL A 578 17.12 0.87 14.21
C VAL A 578 18.36 0.99 15.09
N VAL A 579 19.52 0.67 14.52
CA VAL A 579 20.83 0.91 15.13
C VAL A 579 21.38 2.20 14.54
N ALA A 580 21.56 3.23 15.36
CA ALA A 580 22.00 4.56 14.94
C ALA A 580 23.43 4.55 14.40
N ALA A 581 23.79 5.62 13.68
CA ALA A 581 25.10 5.73 13.05
C ALA A 581 26.23 5.65 14.08
N ASN A 582 27.31 4.93 13.72
CA ASN A 582 28.50 4.71 14.55
C ASN A 582 28.23 4.07 15.94
N ALA A 583 27.06 3.45 16.14
CA ALA A 583 26.77 2.76 17.39
C ALA A 583 27.53 1.43 17.50
N THR A 584 27.98 1.05 18.70
CA THR A 584 28.57 -0.26 18.98
C THR A 584 27.62 -1.05 19.88
N VAL A 585 26.95 -2.04 19.29
CA VAL A 585 25.94 -2.85 19.97
C VAL A 585 26.63 -4.03 20.63
N THR A 586 26.61 -4.04 21.96
CA THR A 586 27.26 -5.07 22.82
C THR A 586 26.28 -5.92 23.60
N LYS A 587 24.97 -5.64 23.50
CA LYS A 587 23.87 -6.35 24.17
C LYS A 587 22.68 -6.43 23.23
N ASP A 588 21.77 -7.36 23.51
CA ASP A 588 20.53 -7.52 22.74
C ASP A 588 19.72 -6.23 22.68
N VAL A 589 19.08 -6.01 21.53
CA VAL A 589 18.22 -4.86 21.27
C VAL A 589 16.77 -5.36 21.24
N PRO A 590 15.89 -4.85 22.10
CA PRO A 590 14.47 -5.19 22.05
C PRO A 590 13.85 -4.83 20.69
N PRO A 591 12.84 -5.57 20.20
CA PRO A 591 12.12 -5.22 18.98
C PRO A 591 11.58 -3.77 19.00
N HIS A 592 11.40 -3.20 17.81
CA HIS A 592 10.86 -1.85 17.61
C HIS A 592 11.58 -0.75 18.41
N SER A 593 12.90 -0.87 18.57
CA SER A 593 13.72 0.07 19.34
C SER A 593 14.72 0.83 18.47
N LEU A 594 14.95 2.10 18.79
CA LEU A 594 16.08 2.88 18.30
C LEU A 594 17.20 2.82 19.35
N VAL A 595 18.37 2.30 18.99
CA VAL A 595 19.56 2.28 19.86
C VAL A 595 20.69 3.13 19.31
N GLY A 596 21.52 3.72 20.17
CA GLY A 596 22.71 4.47 19.75
C GLY A 596 23.76 4.62 20.84
N GLY A 597 24.98 4.99 20.44
CA GLY A 597 26.14 5.14 21.34
C GLY A 597 27.14 3.98 21.31
N SER A 598 28.21 4.09 22.07
CA SER A 598 29.23 3.04 22.26
C SER A 598 29.61 2.97 23.75
N PRO A 599 29.08 1.99 24.52
CA PRO A 599 28.12 0.97 24.09
C PRO A 599 26.75 1.55 23.75
N ALA A 600 26.04 0.90 22.82
CA ALA A 600 24.71 1.31 22.40
C ALA A 600 23.68 1.15 23.53
N LYS A 601 22.79 2.13 23.68
CA LYS A 601 21.66 2.12 24.62
C LYS A 601 20.36 2.43 23.87
N VAL A 602 19.23 1.95 24.39
CA VAL A 602 17.90 2.31 23.88
C VAL A 602 17.68 3.80 24.06
N ILE A 603 17.37 4.49 22.95
CA ILE A 603 17.02 5.91 22.88
C ILE A 603 15.51 6.07 22.82
N LYS A 604 14.83 5.19 22.08
CA LYS A 604 13.38 5.23 21.89
C LYS A 604 12.82 3.83 21.64
N GLU A 605 11.64 3.57 22.18
CA GLU A 605 10.87 2.34 21.98
C GLU A 605 9.64 2.59 21.10
N ASN A 606 9.00 1.53 20.64
CA ASN A 606 7.77 1.55 19.83
C ASN A 606 7.92 2.40 18.56
N ILE A 607 9.05 2.24 17.86
CA ILE A 607 9.30 2.93 16.59
C ILE A 607 8.81 2.10 15.39
N GLU A 608 8.41 2.81 14.33
CA GLU A 608 8.22 2.26 12.99
C GLU A 608 9.11 3.04 12.01
N TRP A 609 9.68 2.37 11.00
CA TRP A 609 10.56 3.01 10.02
C TRP A 609 10.35 2.55 8.57
N TYR A 610 10.55 3.50 7.64
CA TYR A 610 10.44 3.36 6.19
C TYR A 610 11.78 3.47 5.45
#